data_AF-A0A0G1J0K8-F1
#
_entry.id   AF-A0A0G1J0K8-F1
#
_cell.length_a   1.000
_cell.length_b   1.000
_cell.length_c   1.000
_cell.angle_alpha   90.00
_cell.angle_beta   90.00
_cell.angle_gamma   90.00
#
_symmetry.space_group_name_H-M   'P 1'
#
loop_
_entity.id
_entity.type
_entity.pdbx_description
1 polymer ?
#
loop_
_entity_poly.entity_id
_entity_poly.type
_entity_poly.pdbx_seq_one_letter_code
_entity_poly.pdbx_strand_id
1 'polypeptide(L)' 'FTHPLGLFRFVELENHLSQLLGKPVDLVTKNALKPIIKDQILQETIYA' A
#
# COMPACT_ATOMS: atom_id res chain seq x y z
N PHE A 1 -6.34 -9.49 -5.10
CA PHE A 1 -6.68 -9.92 -3.74
C PHE A 1 -8.17 -10.28 -3.70
N THR A 2 -8.51 -11.56 -3.57
CA THR A 2 -9.90 -12.06 -3.55
C THR A 2 -10.48 -12.15 -2.13
N HIS A 3 -9.69 -11.84 -1.10
CA HIS A 3 -10.14 -11.63 0.27
C HIS A 3 -9.60 -10.29 0.77
N PRO A 4 -10.44 -9.44 1.41
CA PRO A 4 -9.95 -8.23 2.04
C PRO A 4 -9.03 -8.60 3.21
N LEU A 5 -7.83 -8.03 3.23
CA LEU A 5 -6.99 -8.04 4.42
C LEU A 5 -7.74 -7.30 5.51
N GLY A 6 -7.95 -7.95 6.66
CA GLY A 6 -8.46 -7.27 7.84
C GLY A 6 -7.53 -6.15 8.28
N LEU A 7 -8.07 -5.10 8.90
CA LEU A 7 -7.31 -3.91 9.32
C LEU A 7 -6.06 -4.27 10.12
N PHE A 8 -6.14 -5.21 11.06
CA PHE A 8 -4.99 -5.63 11.86
C PHE A 8 -3.86 -6.21 11.02
N ARG A 9 -4.17 -7.07 10.04
CA ARG A 9 -3.17 -7.64 9.12
C ARG A 9 -2.54 -6.58 8.23
N PHE A 10 -3.32 -5.57 7.86
CA PHE A 10 -2.84 -4.43 7.08
C PHE A 10 -1.82 -3.60 7.87
N VAL A 11 -2.15 -3.26 9.12
CA VAL A 11 -1.27 -2.52 10.03
C VAL A 11 -0.03 -3.34 10.41
N GLU A 12 -0.17 -4.63 10.66
CA GLU A 12 0.96 -5.54 10.88
C GLU A 12 1.96 -5.50 9.70
N LEU A 13 1.45 -5.55 8.47
CA LEU A 13 2.28 -5.51 7.27
C LEU A 13 2.98 -4.15 7.10
N GLU A 14 2.26 -3.05 7.31
CA GLU A 14 2.83 -1.70 7.24
C GLU A 14 3.97 -1.51 8.25
N ASN A 15 3.76 -1.94 9.50
CA ASN A 15 4.78 -1.91 10.55
C ASN A 15 5.99 -2.78 10.19
N HIS A 16 5.74 -3.99 9.69
CA HIS A 16 6.81 -4.89 9.27
C HIS A 16 7.67 -4.29 8.14
N LEU A 17 7.03 -3.72 7.11
CA LEU A 17 7.74 -3.06 6.01
C LEU A 17 8.50 -1.83 6.49
N SER A 18 7.92 -1.05 7.41
CA SER A 18 8.58 0.11 8.00
C SER A 18 9.85 -0.27 8.76
N GLN A 19 9.80 -1.35 9.54
CA GLN A 19 10.96 -1.90 10.25
C GLN A 19 12.01 -2.41 9.28
N LEU A 20 11.61 -3.17 8.25
CA LEU A 20 12.52 -3.74 7.26
C LEU A 20 13.25 -2.66 6.46
N LEU A 21 12.56 -1.57 6.10
CA LEU A 21 13.11 -0.47 5.29
C LEU A 21 13.75 0.64 6.14
N GLY A 22 13.61 0.59 7.47
CA GLY A 22 14.12 1.60 8.40
C GLY A 22 13.49 2.98 8.22
N LYS A 23 12.29 3.06 7.62
CA LYS A 23 11.58 4.31 7.32
C LYS A 23 10.06 4.12 7.38
N PRO A 24 9.29 5.18 7.64
CA PRO A 24 7.83 5.10 7.59
C PRO A 24 7.34 4.63 6.22
N VAL A 25 6.44 3.65 6.22
CA VAL A 25 5.73 3.15 5.04
C VAL A 25 4.25 3.51 5.18
N ASP A 26 3.66 4.07 4.12
CA ASP A 26 2.22 4.24 3.99
C ASP A 26 1.72 3.15 3.04
N LEU A 27 1.09 2.12 3.61
CA LEU A 27 0.57 1.01 2.82
C LEU A 27 -0.84 1.38 2.34
N VAL A 28 -1.10 1.24 1.04
CA VAL A 28 -2.44 1.51 0.46
C VAL A 28 -2.86 0.40 -0.50
N THR A 29 -4.18 0.23 -0.67
CA THR A 29 -4.72 -0.64 -1.73
C THR A 29 -4.99 0.17 -3.00
N LYS A 30 -4.91 -0.47 -4.17
CA LYS A 30 -5.22 0.17 -5.46
C LYS A 30 -6.61 0.82 -5.51
N ASN A 31 -7.57 0.30 -4.74
CA ASN A 31 -8.94 0.80 -4.67
C ASN A 31 -9.09 1.99 -3.69
N ALA A 32 -8.13 2.20 -2.79
CA ALA A 32 -8.13 3.32 -1.86
C ALA A 32 -7.59 4.62 -2.51
N LEU A 33 -6.97 4.53 -3.68
CA LEU A 33 -6.46 5.70 -4.42
C LEU A 33 -7.62 6.59 -4.88
N LYS A 34 -7.52 7.90 -4.61
CA LYS A 34 -8.50 8.87 -5.11
C LYS A 34 -8.48 8.87 -6.65
N PRO A 35 -9.65 8.85 -7.32
CA PRO A 35 -9.71 8.77 -8.78
C PRO A 35 -8.84 9.81 -9.50
N ILE A 36 -8.76 11.03 -8.95
CA ILE A 36 -8.02 12.15 -9.56
C ILE A 36 -6.49 11.95 -9.62
N ILE A 37 -5.91 11.17 -8.71
CA ILE A 37 -4.46 10.89 -8.68
C ILE A 37 -4.13 9.44 -9.04
N LYS A 38 -5.14 8.59 -9.18
CA LYS A 38 -4.98 7.15 -9.36
C LYS A 38 -4.16 6.83 -10.61
N ASP A 39 -4.49 7.45 -11.74
CA ASP A 39 -3.83 7.14 -13.01
C ASP A 39 -2.37 7.58 -13.01
N GLN A 40 -2.07 8.75 -12.45
CA GLN A 40 -0.69 9.22 -12.28
C GLN A 40 0.13 8.26 -11.40
N ILE A 41 -0.39 7.88 -10.23
CA ILE A 41 0.29 6.94 -9.32
C ILE A 41 0.54 5.59 -10.01
N LEU A 42 -0.43 5.08 -10.77
CA LEU A 42 -0.30 3.80 -11.45
C LEU A 42 0.72 3.83 -12.61
N GLN A 43 0.90 4.97 -13.27
CA GLN A 43 1.92 5.16 -14.31
C GLN A 43 3.33 5.23 -13.73
N GLU A 44 3.50 5.83 -12.54
CA GLU A 44 4.80 5.96 -11.86
C GLU A 44 5.17 4.70 -11.04
N THR A 45 4.23 3.75 -10.88
CA THR A 45 4.46 2.53 -10.09
C THR A 45 5.49 1.63 -10.77
N ILE A 46 6.56 1.32 -10.05
CA ILE A 46 7.57 0.32 -10.45
C ILE A 46 7.13 -1.06 -9.94
N TYR A 47 7.04 -2.03 -10.84
CA TYR A 47 6.83 -3.44 -10.50
C TYR A 47 8.19 -4.15 -10.52
N ALA A 48 8.46 -4.96 -9.50
CA ALA A 48 9.63 -5.83 -9.42
C ALA A 48 9.29 -7.26 -9.88
#